data_AF-A0A4Q0IXV0-F1
#
_entry.id   AF-A0A4Q0IXV0-F1
#
_cell.length_a   1.000
_cell.length_b   1.000
_cell.length_c   1.000
_cell.angle_alpha   90.00
_cell.angle_beta   90.00
_cell.angle_gamma   90.00
#
_symmetry.space_group_name_H-M   'P 1'
#
loop_
_entity.id
_entity.type
_entity.pdbx_description
1 polymer ?
#
loop_
_entity_poly.entity_id
_entity_poly.type
_entity_poly.pdbx_seq_one_letter_code
_entity_poly.pdbx_strand_id
1 'polypeptide(L)'
;MADNYIERKMEELRRGSQQRVMPARRYAAKAGKLSFDFPARRVLLCGLATDLGDGIATVFLDAGCKVAVFDADSGQGSKMAREKGVRFYEIDVNDTTAVEKAFADLLKAWRDVDIIINMEAGEDYRVAIARMWSEHKTRYPFPSSYGGRFIDIDGPSFEKTSFLSEYGIMVNCVSVAGRNAKDVIDMCMFLSLPQAGFIHGSGKC
;
A
#
# COMPACT_ATOMS: atom_id res chain seq x y z
N MET A 1 46.79 3.83 -2.88
CA MET A 1 46.36 4.04 -1.48
C MET A 1 44.84 4.01 -1.37
N ALA A 2 44.20 2.87 -1.70
CA ALA A 2 42.74 2.69 -1.63
C ALA A 2 42.32 1.42 -0.86
N ASP A 3 43.28 0.60 -0.41
CA ASP A 3 43.01 -0.75 0.10
C ASP A 3 42.47 -0.76 1.55
N ASN A 4 42.56 0.37 2.25
CA ASN A 4 42.29 0.46 3.69
C ASN A 4 40.80 0.55 4.06
N TYR A 5 39.89 0.77 3.11
CA TYR A 5 38.47 0.94 3.43
C TYR A 5 37.76 -0.41 3.60
N ILE A 6 38.05 -1.37 2.71
CA ILE A 6 37.40 -2.69 2.74
C ILE A 6 37.89 -3.50 3.94
N GLU A 7 39.19 -3.45 4.23
CA GLU A 7 39.77 -4.14 5.39
C GLU A 7 39.20 -3.60 6.70
N ARG A 8 39.11 -2.27 6.87
CA ARG A 8 38.45 -1.65 8.04
C ARG A 8 36.99 -2.07 8.17
N LYS A 9 36.25 -2.15 7.06
CA LYS A 9 34.82 -2.53 7.08
C LYS A 9 34.65 -4.00 7.46
N MET A 10 35.52 -4.88 7.00
CA MET A 10 35.53 -6.28 7.38
C MET A 10 35.94 -6.47 8.84
N GLU A 11 36.84 -5.63 9.36
CA GLU A 11 37.23 -5.64 10.77
C GLU A 11 36.10 -5.16 11.68
N GLU A 12 35.34 -4.13 11.28
CA GLU A 12 34.13 -3.67 11.97
C GLU A 12 33.07 -4.79 12.07
N LEU A 13 32.84 -5.50 10.96
CA LEU A 13 31.90 -6.63 10.92
C LEU A 13 32.38 -7.83 11.77
N ARG A 14 33.69 -8.14 11.75
CA ARG A 14 34.29 -9.19 12.59
C ARG A 14 34.25 -8.84 14.08
N ARG A 15 34.39 -7.56 14.43
CA ARG A 15 34.31 -7.06 15.82
C ARG A 15 32.90 -7.06 16.39
N GLY A 16 31.90 -7.52 15.64
CA GLY A 16 30.57 -7.75 16.17
C GLY A 16 29.85 -6.45 16.55
N SER A 17 30.10 -5.34 15.85
CA SER A 17 29.18 -4.21 15.89
C SER A 17 27.91 -4.59 15.15
N GLN A 18 27.11 -5.47 15.75
CA GLN A 18 25.69 -5.54 15.47
C GLN A 18 25.19 -4.11 15.65
N GLN A 19 24.89 -3.42 14.54
CA GLN A 19 24.00 -2.27 14.61
C GLN A 19 22.83 -2.72 15.47
N ARG A 20 22.69 -2.13 16.66
CA ARG A 20 21.59 -2.42 17.57
C ARG A 20 20.31 -2.11 16.81
N VAL A 21 19.73 -3.14 16.19
CA VAL A 21 18.35 -3.09 15.72
C VAL A 21 17.57 -2.88 16.99
N MET A 22 17.11 -1.65 17.21
CA MET A 22 16.26 -1.36 18.36
C MET A 22 15.05 -2.29 18.24
N PRO A 23 14.76 -3.10 19.28
CA PRO A 23 13.60 -3.96 19.23
C PRO A 23 12.38 -3.07 18.99
N ALA A 24 11.56 -3.45 18.01
CA ALA A 24 10.28 -2.80 17.79
C ALA A 24 9.55 -2.69 19.13
N ARG A 25 9.01 -1.51 19.43
CA ARG A 25 8.37 -1.19 20.71
C ARG A 25 7.17 -2.13 20.89
N ARG A 26 7.38 -3.26 21.59
CA ARG A 26 6.32 -4.24 21.85
C ARG A 26 5.32 -3.61 22.81
N TYR A 27 4.16 -3.21 22.31
CA TYR A 27 3.05 -2.81 23.16
C TYR A 27 2.63 -4.00 24.00
N ALA A 28 2.53 -3.82 25.32
CA ALA A 28 1.98 -4.85 26.19
C ALA A 28 0.54 -5.16 25.74
N ALA A 29 0.26 -6.43 25.47
CA ALA A 29 -1.08 -6.88 25.10
C ALA A 29 -2.05 -6.53 26.24
N LYS A 30 -2.96 -5.58 25.98
CA LYS A 30 -4.06 -5.28 26.90
C LYS A 30 -5.15 -6.35 26.69
N ALA A 31 -5.78 -6.81 27.77
CA ALA A 31 -6.91 -7.74 27.68
C ALA A 31 -7.97 -7.20 26.71
N GLY A 32 -8.42 -8.04 25.77
CA GLY A 32 -9.39 -7.67 24.74
C GLY A 32 -8.83 -6.86 23.55
N LYS A 33 -7.51 -6.70 23.41
CA LYS A 33 -6.90 -6.03 22.24
C LYS A 33 -5.90 -6.94 21.53
N LEU A 34 -6.00 -7.01 20.21
CA LEU A 34 -5.00 -7.61 19.33
C LEU A 34 -4.09 -6.50 18.79
N SER A 35 -2.78 -6.76 18.80
CA SER A 35 -1.77 -5.86 18.22
C SER A 35 -0.95 -6.63 17.20
N PHE A 36 -0.77 -6.05 16.02
CA PHE A 36 0.01 -6.63 14.93
C PHE A 36 1.20 -5.74 14.62
N ASP A 37 2.36 -6.35 14.37
CA ASP A 37 3.50 -5.63 13.81
C ASP A 37 3.19 -5.29 12.35
N PHE A 38 3.21 -4.00 12.02
CA PHE A 38 3.01 -3.50 10.66
C PHE A 38 4.33 -2.95 10.10
N PRO A 39 5.04 -3.68 9.23
CA PRO A 39 6.27 -3.17 8.63
C PRO A 39 5.98 -2.04 7.64
N ALA A 40 6.93 -1.14 7.45
CA ALA A 40 6.82 -0.07 6.45
C ALA A 40 6.58 -0.65 5.05
N ARG A 41 5.51 -0.19 4.39
CA ARG A 41 5.11 -0.60 3.03
C ARG A 41 5.02 0.60 2.09
N ARG A 42 4.92 0.30 0.79
CA ARG A 42 4.61 1.25 -0.27
C ARG A 42 3.14 1.12 -0.63
N VAL A 43 2.37 2.17 -0.38
CA VAL A 43 0.92 2.20 -0.51
C VAL A 43 0.55 3.17 -1.62
N LEU A 44 -0.23 2.69 -2.59
CA LEU A 44 -0.90 3.53 -3.57
C LEU A 44 -2.38 3.65 -3.19
N LEU A 45 -2.86 4.88 -3.07
CA LEU A 45 -4.27 5.20 -2.95
C LEU A 45 -4.75 5.76 -4.29
N CYS A 46 -5.81 5.16 -4.82
CA CYS A 46 -6.51 5.66 -6.01
C CYS A 46 -7.83 6.29 -5.55
N GLY A 47 -7.89 7.62 -5.59
CA GLY A 47 -9.00 8.43 -5.08
C GLY A 47 -8.73 9.06 -3.71
N LEU A 48 -9.36 10.21 -3.49
CA LEU A 48 -9.48 10.93 -2.23
C LEU A 48 -10.96 11.18 -1.95
N ALA A 49 -11.66 10.15 -1.47
CA ALA A 49 -12.97 10.36 -0.88
C ALA A 49 -12.84 11.31 0.33
N THR A 50 -13.72 12.31 0.42
CA THR A 50 -13.71 13.30 1.51
C THR A 50 -13.73 12.58 2.87
N ASP A 51 -12.81 12.97 3.76
CA ASP A 51 -12.51 12.39 5.09
C ASP A 51 -11.93 10.96 5.11
N LEU A 52 -12.39 10.04 4.25
CA LEU A 52 -11.91 8.66 4.25
C LEU A 52 -10.48 8.54 3.69
N GLY A 53 -10.20 9.17 2.53
CA GLY A 53 -8.89 9.12 1.89
C GLY A 53 -7.80 9.73 2.76
N ASP A 54 -8.09 10.85 3.42
CA ASP A 54 -7.18 11.50 4.36
C ASP A 54 -6.88 10.62 5.58
N GLY A 55 -7.92 9.99 6.16
CA GLY A 55 -7.78 9.07 7.28
C GLY A 55 -6.94 7.84 6.93
N ILE A 56 -7.19 7.22 5.77
CA ILE A 56 -6.41 6.07 5.29
C ILE A 56 -4.94 6.49 5.09
N ALA A 57 -4.68 7.58 4.38
CA ALA A 57 -3.32 8.07 4.15
C ALA A 57 -2.59 8.33 5.48
N THR A 58 -3.28 8.96 6.45
CA THR A 58 -2.72 9.24 7.78
C THR A 58 -2.28 7.98 8.50
N VAL A 59 -3.16 6.97 8.59
CA VAL A 59 -2.84 5.77 9.36
C VAL A 59 -1.69 4.96 8.73
N PHE A 60 -1.58 4.93 7.40
CA PHE A 60 -0.42 4.31 6.75
C PHE A 60 0.87 5.10 6.97
N LEU A 61 0.84 6.43 6.92
CA LEU A 61 2.00 7.27 7.21
C LEU A 61 2.45 7.12 8.67
N ASP A 62 1.50 7.09 9.62
CA ASP A 62 1.77 6.85 11.04
C ASP A 62 2.37 5.45 11.28
N ALA A 63 2.00 4.48 10.46
CA ALA A 63 2.62 3.14 10.43
C ALA A 63 4.01 3.11 9.75
N GLY A 64 4.53 4.27 9.31
CA GLY A 64 5.85 4.39 8.68
C GLY A 64 5.87 3.99 7.20
N CYS A 65 4.72 3.91 6.54
CA CYS A 65 4.63 3.58 5.12
C CYS A 65 4.95 4.79 4.24
N LYS A 66 5.31 4.50 2.99
CA LYS A 66 5.31 5.50 1.90
C LYS A 66 3.95 5.49 1.25
N VAL A 67 3.35 6.66 1.07
CA VAL A 67 2.02 6.80 0.47
C VAL A 67 2.10 7.65 -0.79
N ALA A 68 1.48 7.15 -1.86
CA ALA A 68 1.25 7.86 -3.10
C ALA A 68 -0.25 7.91 -3.34
N VAL A 69 -0.71 9.01 -3.93
CA VAL A 69 -2.13 9.28 -4.14
C VAL A 69 -2.34 9.70 -5.59
N PHE A 70 -3.26 9.03 -6.28
CA PHE A 70 -3.79 9.44 -7.57
C PHE A 70 -5.17 10.04 -7.34
N ASP A 71 -5.36 11.31 -7.66
CA ASP A 71 -6.66 11.97 -7.57
C ASP A 71 -6.73 13.16 -8.52
N ALA A 72 -7.95 13.57 -8.91
CA ALA A 72 -8.17 14.72 -9.79
C ALA A 72 -8.21 16.05 -9.02
N ASP A 73 -8.49 16.04 -7.71
CA ASP A 73 -8.53 17.24 -6.87
C ASP A 73 -7.10 17.67 -6.49
N SER A 74 -6.56 18.57 -7.31
CA SER A 74 -5.25 19.16 -7.10
C SER A 74 -5.15 19.99 -5.82
N GLY A 75 -6.25 20.56 -5.33
CA GLY A 75 -6.28 21.37 -4.12
C GLY A 75 -6.06 20.51 -2.88
N GLN A 76 -6.92 19.50 -2.70
CA GLN A 76 -6.79 18.55 -1.58
C GLN A 76 -5.49 17.75 -1.67
N GLY A 77 -5.15 17.24 -2.87
CA GLY A 77 -3.95 16.46 -3.09
C GLY A 77 -2.65 17.23 -2.83
N SER A 78 -2.54 18.47 -3.31
CA SER A 78 -1.36 19.32 -3.07
C SER A 78 -1.20 19.70 -1.60
N LYS A 79 -2.32 19.96 -0.91
CA LYS A 79 -2.31 20.20 0.53
C LYS A 79 -1.78 18.99 1.29
N MET A 80 -2.28 17.79 0.98
CA MET A 80 -1.82 16.54 1.60
C MET A 80 -0.33 16.28 1.32
N ALA A 81 0.14 16.51 0.10
CA ALA A 81 1.55 16.37 -0.25
C ALA A 81 2.44 17.31 0.57
N ARG A 82 2.02 18.57 0.75
CA ARG A 82 2.76 19.56 1.53
C ARG A 82 2.77 19.27 3.02
N GLU A 83 1.63 18.89 3.59
CA GLU A 83 1.46 18.72 5.04
C GLU A 83 1.98 17.37 5.53
N LYS A 84 1.77 16.30 4.75
CA LYS A 84 2.03 14.92 5.18
C LYS A 84 3.17 14.24 4.42
N GLY A 85 3.68 14.85 3.35
CA GLY A 85 4.79 14.30 2.56
C GLY A 85 4.41 13.13 1.66
N VAL A 86 3.12 13.02 1.26
CA VAL A 86 2.69 12.02 0.28
C VAL A 86 3.14 12.39 -1.13
N ARG A 87 3.35 11.38 -1.97
CA ARG A 87 3.60 11.59 -3.41
C ARG A 87 2.28 11.71 -4.14
N PHE A 88 1.86 12.93 -4.45
CA PHE A 88 0.62 13.20 -5.14
C PHE A 88 0.80 13.24 -6.67
N TYR A 89 -0.14 12.65 -7.39
CA TYR A 89 -0.28 12.75 -8.84
C TYR A 89 -1.68 13.27 -9.17
N GLU A 90 -1.75 14.43 -9.82
CA GLU A 90 -2.99 15.01 -10.32
C GLU A 90 -3.42 14.29 -11.60
N ILE A 91 -4.36 13.35 -11.47
CA ILE A 91 -4.80 12.46 -12.56
C ILE A 91 -6.28 12.17 -12.39
N ASP A 92 -7.04 12.35 -13.47
CA ASP A 92 -8.37 11.78 -13.57
C ASP A 92 -8.24 10.27 -13.78
N VAL A 93 -8.72 9.48 -12.82
CA VAL A 93 -8.69 8.02 -12.88
C VAL A 93 -9.48 7.45 -14.06
N ASN A 94 -10.38 8.22 -14.68
CA ASN A 94 -11.07 7.82 -15.90
C ASN A 94 -10.18 7.91 -17.15
N ASP A 95 -9.06 8.65 -17.11
CA ASP A 95 -8.03 8.60 -18.14
C ASP A 95 -7.07 7.44 -17.86
N THR A 96 -7.44 6.26 -18.34
CA THR A 96 -6.64 5.04 -18.21
C THR A 96 -5.21 5.22 -18.73
N THR A 97 -4.99 6.02 -19.78
CA THR A 97 -3.64 6.24 -20.33
C THR A 97 -2.78 7.08 -19.38
N ALA A 98 -3.36 8.10 -18.75
CA ALA A 98 -2.69 8.89 -17.73
C ALA A 98 -2.36 8.03 -16.49
N VAL A 99 -3.31 7.20 -16.05
CA VAL A 99 -3.13 6.26 -14.93
C VAL A 99 -1.99 5.28 -15.22
N GLU A 100 -1.96 4.66 -16.40
CA GLU A 100 -0.90 3.71 -16.78
C GLU A 100 0.48 4.38 -16.75
N LYS A 101 0.61 5.59 -17.31
CA LYS A 101 1.87 6.34 -17.30
C LYS A 101 2.33 6.69 -15.89
N ALA A 102 1.42 7.14 -15.03
CA ALA A 102 1.76 7.50 -13.67
C ALA A 102 2.08 6.30 -12.79
N PHE A 103 1.37 5.18 -12.99
CA PHE A 103 1.69 3.94 -12.30
C PHE A 103 3.06 3.41 -12.72
N ALA A 104 3.42 3.50 -14.01
CA ALA A 104 4.76 3.18 -14.47
C ALA A 104 5.84 4.09 -13.83
N ASP A 105 5.60 5.40 -13.71
CA ASP A 105 6.51 6.32 -13.01
C ASP A 105 6.66 5.95 -11.53
N LEU A 106 5.55 5.62 -10.86
CA LEU A 106 5.55 5.21 -9.47
C LEU A 106 6.35 3.91 -9.26
N LEU A 107 6.11 2.90 -10.09
CA LEU A 107 6.87 1.64 -10.07
C LEU A 107 8.35 1.90 -10.32
N LYS A 108 8.72 2.83 -11.20
CA LYS A 108 10.12 3.22 -11.41
C LYS A 108 10.71 3.93 -10.20
N ALA A 109 9.99 4.87 -9.60
CA ALA A 109 10.44 5.66 -8.46
C ALA A 109 10.62 4.80 -7.19
N TRP A 110 9.74 3.84 -6.97
CA TRP A 110 9.71 3.02 -5.77
C TRP A 110 10.21 1.59 -5.97
N ARG A 111 10.57 1.23 -7.21
CA ARG A 111 10.87 -0.11 -7.72
C ARG A 111 9.68 -1.06 -7.82
N ASP A 112 8.66 -0.90 -6.97
CA ASP A 112 7.43 -1.69 -6.92
C ASP A 112 6.45 -1.04 -5.89
N VAL A 113 5.24 -1.59 -5.76
CA VAL A 113 4.23 -1.25 -4.75
C VAL A 113 3.89 -2.51 -3.94
N ASP A 114 3.40 -2.34 -2.71
CA ASP A 114 3.01 -3.45 -1.83
C ASP A 114 1.49 -3.51 -1.60
N ILE A 115 0.85 -2.35 -1.50
CA ILE A 115 -0.59 -2.21 -1.21
C ILE A 115 -1.19 -1.21 -2.20
N ILE A 116 -2.30 -1.57 -2.82
CA ILE A 116 -3.13 -0.68 -3.63
C ILE A 116 -4.52 -0.63 -3.00
N ILE A 117 -5.04 0.57 -2.76
CA ILE A 117 -6.38 0.80 -2.23
C ILE A 117 -7.13 1.66 -3.22
N ASN A 118 -8.23 1.14 -3.77
CA ASN A 118 -9.09 1.86 -4.70
C ASN A 118 -10.34 2.34 -3.97
N MET A 119 -10.66 3.62 -4.11
CA MET A 119 -11.86 4.25 -3.55
C MET A 119 -12.83 4.76 -4.64
N GLU A 120 -12.39 4.79 -5.89
CA GLU A 120 -13.16 5.34 -7.01
C GLU A 120 -13.90 4.27 -7.80
N ALA A 121 -15.17 4.50 -8.16
CA ALA A 121 -16.02 3.48 -8.78
C ALA A 121 -15.57 3.01 -10.17
N GLY A 122 -14.68 3.74 -10.85
CA GLY A 122 -14.21 3.43 -12.21
C GLY A 122 -13.59 2.02 -12.30
N GLU A 123 -13.97 1.25 -13.32
CA GLU A 123 -13.51 -0.14 -13.47
C GLU A 123 -12.24 -0.25 -14.34
N ASP A 124 -12.18 0.53 -15.43
CA ASP A 124 -11.13 0.39 -16.45
C ASP A 124 -9.72 0.62 -15.90
N TYR A 125 -9.55 1.65 -15.07
CA TYR A 125 -8.25 1.98 -14.48
C TYR A 125 -7.80 0.92 -13.47
N ARG A 126 -8.73 0.29 -12.75
CA ARG A 126 -8.42 -0.76 -11.76
C ARG A 126 -7.85 -1.98 -12.44
N VAL A 127 -8.50 -2.41 -13.53
CA VAL A 127 -8.03 -3.53 -14.36
C VAL A 127 -6.68 -3.20 -15.01
N ALA A 128 -6.49 -1.95 -15.47
CA ALA A 128 -5.22 -1.51 -16.04
C ALA A 128 -4.08 -1.58 -15.00
N ILE A 129 -4.29 -1.01 -13.79
CA ILE A 129 -3.32 -1.10 -12.69
C ILE A 129 -3.05 -2.56 -12.31
N ALA A 130 -4.09 -3.39 -12.18
CA ALA A 130 -3.96 -4.80 -11.83
C ALA A 130 -3.08 -5.54 -12.85
N ARG A 131 -3.35 -5.37 -14.16
CA ARG A 131 -2.57 -5.97 -15.24
C ARG A 131 -1.12 -5.48 -15.23
N MET A 132 -0.90 -4.17 -15.13
CA MET A 132 0.45 -3.63 -15.07
C MET A 132 1.22 -4.15 -13.86
N TRP A 133 0.56 -4.30 -12.72
CA TRP A 133 1.20 -4.76 -11.50
C TRP A 133 1.56 -6.24 -11.56
N SER A 134 0.68 -7.10 -12.09
CA SER A 134 0.99 -8.53 -12.29
C SER A 134 2.14 -8.74 -13.28
N GLU A 135 2.15 -8.00 -14.39
CA GLU A 135 3.25 -8.01 -15.36
C GLU A 135 4.56 -7.55 -14.72
N HIS A 136 4.52 -6.47 -13.92
CA HIS A 136 5.70 -5.96 -13.21
C HIS A 136 6.25 -6.97 -12.21
N LYS A 137 5.40 -7.59 -11.39
CA LYS A 137 5.80 -8.62 -10.41
C LYS A 137 6.38 -9.86 -11.08
N THR A 138 5.85 -10.23 -12.24
CA THR A 138 6.37 -11.36 -13.03
C THR A 138 7.73 -11.03 -13.63
N ARG A 139 7.89 -9.81 -14.15
CA ARG A 139 9.15 -9.36 -14.78
C ARG A 139 10.26 -9.09 -13.76
N TYR A 140 9.91 -8.58 -12.59
CA TYR A 140 10.84 -8.20 -11.53
C TYR A 140 10.43 -8.81 -10.18
N PRO A 141 10.55 -10.14 -10.02
CA PRO A 141 10.12 -10.82 -8.81
C PRO A 141 10.97 -10.37 -7.61
N PHE A 142 10.31 -9.86 -6.57
CA PHE A 142 10.95 -9.51 -5.31
C PHE A 142 10.69 -10.61 -4.27
N PRO A 143 11.72 -11.24 -3.69
CA PRO A 143 11.55 -12.33 -2.73
C PRO A 143 11.01 -11.78 -1.40
N SER A 144 9.68 -11.76 -1.26
CA SER A 144 8.96 -11.29 -0.09
C SER A 144 7.82 -12.24 0.24
N SER A 145 7.70 -12.63 1.51
CA SER A 145 6.58 -13.45 2.00
C SER A 145 5.27 -12.67 2.12
N TYR A 146 5.30 -11.34 1.94
CA TYR A 146 4.11 -10.50 2.06
C TYR A 146 3.12 -10.68 0.91
N GLY A 147 3.65 -10.94 -0.29
CA GLY A 147 2.88 -10.80 -1.53
C GLY A 147 2.50 -9.33 -1.77
N GLY A 148 1.31 -9.10 -2.30
CA GLY A 148 0.70 -7.77 -2.39
C GLY A 148 -0.73 -7.74 -1.85
N ARG A 149 -1.28 -6.53 -1.68
CA ARG A 149 -2.68 -6.31 -1.30
C ARG A 149 -3.35 -5.38 -2.29
N PHE A 150 -4.52 -5.78 -2.76
CA PHE A 150 -5.38 -4.99 -3.62
C PHE A 150 -6.73 -4.87 -2.92
N ILE A 151 -7.05 -3.70 -2.40
CA ILE A 151 -8.23 -3.47 -1.57
C ILE A 151 -9.16 -2.54 -2.33
N ASP A 152 -10.32 -3.03 -2.73
CA ASP A 152 -11.36 -2.23 -3.38
C ASP A 152 -12.38 -1.79 -2.33
N ILE A 153 -12.59 -0.48 -2.20
CA ILE A 153 -13.62 0.12 -1.36
C ILE A 153 -14.83 0.42 -2.25
N ASP A 154 -15.98 -0.16 -1.91
CA ASP A 154 -17.24 -0.10 -2.69
C ASP A 154 -17.03 -0.37 -4.20
N GLY A 155 -16.16 -1.32 -4.53
CA GLY A 155 -15.86 -1.70 -5.90
C GLY A 155 -16.92 -2.58 -6.55
N PRO A 156 -17.07 -2.53 -7.90
CA PRO A 156 -17.76 -3.57 -8.65
C PRO A 156 -17.11 -4.95 -8.43
N SER A 157 -17.82 -6.01 -8.83
CA SER A 157 -17.42 -7.42 -8.64
C SER A 157 -15.92 -7.67 -8.85
N PHE A 158 -15.30 -8.35 -7.87
CA PHE A 158 -13.88 -8.69 -7.83
C PHE A 158 -13.41 -9.63 -8.96
N GLU A 159 -14.33 -10.13 -9.81
CA GLU A 159 -14.05 -11.10 -10.85
C GLU A 159 -12.90 -10.66 -11.77
N LYS A 160 -12.87 -9.40 -12.19
CA LYS A 160 -11.85 -8.91 -13.12
C LYS A 160 -10.47 -8.70 -12.50
N THR A 161 -10.35 -8.63 -11.17
CA THR A 161 -9.07 -8.48 -10.47
C THR A 161 -8.65 -9.76 -9.75
N SER A 162 -9.51 -10.78 -9.68
CA SER A 162 -9.28 -12.05 -8.99
C SER A 162 -8.02 -12.81 -9.45
N PHE A 163 -7.62 -12.65 -10.72
CA PHE A 163 -6.41 -13.25 -11.30
C PHE A 163 -5.13 -12.80 -10.58
N LEU A 164 -5.15 -11.67 -9.87
CA LEU A 164 -4.01 -11.18 -9.08
C LEU A 164 -3.55 -12.19 -8.01
N SER A 165 -4.45 -13.06 -7.56
CA SER A 165 -4.13 -14.12 -6.60
C SER A 165 -3.07 -15.10 -7.11
N GLU A 166 -3.02 -15.36 -8.42
CA GLU A 166 -2.00 -16.19 -9.06
C GLU A 166 -0.59 -15.59 -8.96
N TYR A 167 -0.52 -14.27 -8.78
CA TYR A 167 0.73 -13.50 -8.64
C TYR A 167 1.06 -13.20 -7.16
N GLY A 168 0.38 -13.86 -6.21
CA GLY A 168 0.57 -13.65 -4.78
C GLY A 168 0.04 -12.31 -4.27
N ILE A 169 -0.88 -11.68 -5.02
CA ILE A 169 -1.56 -10.45 -4.62
C ILE A 169 -2.97 -10.81 -4.15
N MET A 170 -3.28 -10.48 -2.91
CA MET A 170 -4.58 -10.77 -2.33
C MET A 170 -5.55 -9.63 -2.59
N VAL A 171 -6.72 -9.97 -3.13
CA VAL A 171 -7.80 -9.02 -3.45
C VAL A 171 -8.85 -9.06 -2.34
N ASN A 172 -9.26 -7.91 -1.81
CA ASN A 172 -10.35 -7.81 -0.84
C ASN A 172 -11.32 -6.67 -1.22
N CYS A 173 -12.63 -6.87 -1.03
CA CYS A 173 -13.67 -5.82 -1.13
C CYS A 173 -14.02 -5.34 0.29
N VAL A 174 -14.11 -4.03 0.50
CA VAL A 174 -14.62 -3.40 1.72
C VAL A 174 -15.80 -2.53 1.34
N SER A 175 -16.97 -2.74 1.96
CA SER A 175 -18.10 -1.84 1.76
C SER A 175 -18.15 -0.76 2.82
N VAL A 176 -18.41 0.49 2.42
CA VAL A 176 -18.64 1.63 3.32
C VAL A 176 -20.09 1.66 3.83
N ALA A 177 -21.01 0.95 3.17
CA ALA A 177 -22.43 0.95 3.51
C ALA A 177 -22.68 0.56 4.98
N GLY A 178 -23.29 1.49 5.73
CA GLY A 178 -23.64 1.30 7.14
C GLY A 178 -22.46 1.33 8.11
N ARG A 179 -21.27 1.77 7.68
CA ARG A 179 -20.06 1.84 8.51
C ARG A 179 -19.60 3.28 8.68
N ASN A 180 -18.97 3.56 9.82
CA ASN A 180 -18.28 4.84 10.00
C ASN A 180 -16.90 4.81 9.31
N ALA A 181 -16.33 5.99 9.03
CA ALA A 181 -15.03 6.08 8.34
C ALA A 181 -13.90 5.37 9.09
N LYS A 182 -13.90 5.45 10.43
CA LYS A 182 -12.87 4.82 11.27
C LYS A 182 -12.86 3.29 11.12
N ASP A 183 -14.02 2.67 11.08
CA ASP A 183 -14.15 1.22 10.92
C ASP A 183 -13.64 0.76 9.55
N VAL A 184 -13.91 1.54 8.50
CA VAL A 184 -13.38 1.28 7.15
C VAL A 184 -11.85 1.41 7.14
N ILE A 185 -11.30 2.47 7.75
CA ILE A 185 -9.84 2.68 7.87
C ILE A 185 -9.18 1.52 8.63
N ASP A 186 -9.75 1.11 9.77
CA ASP A 186 -9.26 0.00 10.56
C ASP A 186 -9.31 -1.33 9.77
N MET A 187 -10.34 -1.53 8.94
CA MET A 187 -10.43 -2.69 8.03
C MET A 187 -9.38 -2.65 6.93
N CYS A 188 -9.12 -1.51 6.30
CA CYS A 188 -8.05 -1.37 5.31
C CYS A 188 -6.69 -1.71 5.91
N MET A 189 -6.42 -1.24 7.14
CA MET A 189 -5.20 -1.60 7.87
C MET A 189 -5.13 -3.08 8.21
N PHE A 190 -6.22 -3.66 8.68
CA PHE A 190 -6.29 -5.08 8.99
C PHE A 190 -6.07 -5.94 7.74
N LEU A 191 -6.77 -5.67 6.64
CA LEU A 191 -6.63 -6.38 5.36
C LEU A 191 -5.24 -6.21 4.73
N SER A 192 -4.52 -5.15 5.11
CA SER A 192 -3.13 -4.93 4.72
C SER A 192 -2.15 -5.82 5.48
N LEU A 193 -2.57 -6.57 6.49
CA LEU A 193 -1.70 -7.46 7.23
C LEU A 193 -1.40 -8.75 6.44
N PRO A 194 -0.20 -9.34 6.63
CA PRO A 194 0.11 -10.69 6.14
C PRO A 194 -0.92 -11.74 6.61
N GLN A 195 -1.42 -11.59 7.84
CA GLN A 195 -2.32 -12.51 8.52
C GLN A 195 -3.77 -12.37 8.07
N ALA A 196 -4.15 -11.23 7.50
CA ALA A 196 -5.44 -11.09 6.86
C ALA A 196 -5.38 -11.88 5.56
N GLY A 197 -5.92 -13.09 5.62
CA GLY A 197 -6.20 -13.92 4.45
C GLY A 197 -7.30 -13.29 3.58
N PHE A 198 -7.78 -14.05 2.60
CA PHE A 198 -8.96 -13.65 1.82
C PHE A 198 -10.18 -13.65 2.76
N ILE A 199 -10.61 -12.46 3.19
CA ILE A 199 -11.73 -12.29 4.10
C ILE A 199 -12.82 -11.55 3.32
N HIS A 200 -13.75 -12.32 2.75
CA HIS A 200 -14.97 -11.75 2.18
C HIS A 200 -15.93 -11.42 3.32
N GLY A 201 -16.22 -10.13 3.51
CA GLY A 201 -17.40 -9.72 4.26
C GLY A 201 -18.63 -10.16 3.47
N SER A 202 -19.49 -10.98 4.06
CA SER A 202 -20.71 -11.53 3.44
C SER A 202 -21.83 -10.50 3.27
N GLY A 203 -21.50 -9.28 2.86
CA GLY A 203 -22.45 -8.31 2.32
C GLY A 203 -22.13 -8.15 0.85
N LYS A 204 -23.08 -8.48 -0.04
CA LYS A 204 -22.93 -8.27 -1.48
C LYS A 204 -22.44 -6.84 -1.73
N CYS A 205 -21.23 -6.71 -2.29
CA CYS A 205 -20.92 -5.67 -3.25
C CYS A 205 -21.88 -5.95 -4.45
#